data_AF-G5AMV0-F1
#
_entry.id   AF-G5AMV0-F1
#
_cell.length_a   1.000
_cell.length_b   1.000
_cell.length_c   1.000
_cell.angle_alpha   90.00
_cell.angle_beta   90.00
_cell.angle_gamma   90.00
#
_symmetry.space_group_name_H-M   'P 1'
#
loop_
_entity.id
_entity.type
_entity.pdbx_description
1 polymer ?
#
loop_
_entity_poly.entity_id
_entity_poly.type
_entity_poly.pdbx_seq_one_letter_code
_entity_poly.pdbx_strand_id
1 'polypeptide(L)'
;MRAGALRRLSAGKRARVRRRRSKNSSEISSEPGDDDEPTEGSFEGHQAAVNAIQIFGNLLYTCSGDKTVQVYNLVSGKCIGIFEGHTSKVNCLLVTQASEKNAALYTGSSDPTIRCYNVKTRTCIEKLKLEDRVLCLYSRWRILYVGLANGTVVTFNAKSNKHLETFECHGARAVSCLATAQEGSRKLLVVGSYDCTISVRGAWNGLLLRTLESHTKTILGMKMVNDLVFSGSSDQSVHAHNIHTGELVRIYKGHNHAVTVVNILGKVMVTACLDKFVRVYELQSHDRLQVYGGHKDMIMCMTIHKSMIYTGCYDGSIQAARLNLMQNYRCWWHGCSLIFGAVDHLKQHLLTDHTNPNFQTLKCRWKNCDAFFTARKGSKQDAAGHIERHAEDESKIHS
;
A
#
# COMPACT_ATOMS: atom_id res chain seq x y z
N MET A 1 33.83 -55.28 -46.18
CA MET A 1 34.25 -56.19 -45.10
C MET A 1 33.37 -55.90 -43.88
N ARG A 2 32.32 -56.70 -43.63
CA ARG A 2 32.18 -57.64 -42.48
C ARG A 2 32.66 -57.02 -41.15
N ALA A 3 31.79 -56.68 -40.21
CA ALA A 3 31.11 -57.51 -39.18
C ALA A 3 31.35 -56.73 -37.86
N GLY A 4 30.62 -56.77 -36.74
CA GLY A 4 29.69 -57.70 -36.11
C GLY A 4 29.74 -57.37 -34.60
N ALA A 5 28.67 -57.63 -33.87
CA ALA A 5 28.36 -57.15 -32.51
C ALA A 5 29.30 -57.59 -31.37
N LEU A 6 29.20 -56.94 -30.21
CA LEU A 6 29.15 -57.61 -28.89
C LEU A 6 28.69 -56.69 -27.73
N ARG A 7 27.64 -57.15 -27.04
CA ARG A 7 27.16 -56.71 -25.71
C ARG A 7 28.14 -57.15 -24.61
N ARG A 8 28.15 -56.45 -23.47
CA ARG A 8 28.24 -57.06 -22.12
C ARG A 8 27.74 -56.12 -21.02
N LEU A 9 27.00 -56.70 -20.07
CA LEU A 9 26.46 -56.12 -18.83
C LEU A 9 27.51 -56.09 -17.71
N SER A 10 27.42 -55.12 -16.78
CA SER A 10 27.67 -55.31 -15.33
C SER A 10 27.07 -54.11 -14.56
N ALA A 11 26.04 -54.32 -13.74
CA ALA A 11 26.08 -54.72 -12.32
C ALA A 11 26.55 -53.59 -11.37
N GLY A 12 25.62 -53.13 -10.53
CA GLY A 12 25.78 -51.98 -9.64
C GLY A 12 26.67 -52.20 -8.42
N LYS A 13 27.06 -51.08 -7.82
CA LYS A 13 27.55 -50.99 -6.44
C LYS A 13 27.02 -49.73 -5.78
N ARG A 14 26.19 -49.92 -4.76
CA ARG A 14 25.89 -48.93 -3.72
C ARG A 14 27.19 -48.58 -2.99
N ALA A 15 27.61 -47.32 -3.02
CA ALA A 15 28.63 -46.80 -2.12
C ALA A 15 27.95 -45.92 -1.06
N ARG A 16 27.91 -46.42 0.18
CA ARG A 16 27.64 -45.63 1.39
C ARG A 16 28.78 -44.62 1.55
N VAL A 17 28.49 -43.32 1.44
CA VAL A 17 29.42 -42.27 1.87
C VAL A 17 29.10 -41.90 3.32
N ARG A 18 30.10 -42.16 4.18
CA ARG A 18 30.16 -41.77 5.58
C ARG A 18 29.96 -40.26 5.74
N ARG A 19 29.03 -39.88 6.63
CA ARG A 19 28.95 -38.54 7.22
C ARG A 19 30.29 -38.18 7.87
N ARG A 20 31.03 -37.22 7.32
CA ARG A 20 31.98 -36.40 8.06
C ARG A 20 31.35 -35.01 8.21
N ARG A 21 31.08 -34.64 9.46
CA ARG A 21 30.74 -33.26 9.85
C ARG A 21 31.96 -32.37 9.56
N SER A 22 31.80 -31.38 8.70
CA SER A 22 32.63 -30.18 8.68
C SER A 22 31.72 -28.99 9.02
N LYS A 23 31.90 -28.45 10.23
CA LYS A 23 31.43 -27.12 10.58
C LYS A 23 32.33 -26.10 9.89
N ASN A 24 31.80 -25.29 8.98
CA ASN A 24 31.87 -23.82 9.03
C ASN A 24 31.45 -23.17 7.71
N SER A 25 30.80 -22.01 7.90
CA SER A 25 30.74 -20.82 7.03
C SER A 25 30.11 -20.96 5.64
N SER A 26 28.87 -20.47 5.54
CA SER A 26 28.32 -19.60 4.48
C SER A 26 26.86 -19.95 4.17
N GLU A 27 25.92 -19.53 5.03
CA GLU A 27 24.54 -19.37 4.57
C GLU A 27 24.44 -18.02 3.85
N ILE A 28 24.89 -18.04 2.58
CA ILE A 28 24.47 -17.09 1.57
C ILE A 28 22.98 -17.31 1.38
N SER A 29 22.16 -16.34 1.77
CA SER A 29 20.72 -16.36 1.59
C SER A 29 20.41 -16.51 0.10
N SER A 30 19.81 -17.64 -0.28
CA SER A 30 19.20 -17.80 -1.59
C SER A 30 18.12 -16.74 -1.75
N GLU A 31 18.20 -15.92 -2.79
CA GLU A 31 17.09 -15.07 -3.20
C GLU A 31 15.88 -15.98 -3.45
N PRO A 32 14.71 -15.73 -2.83
CA PRO A 32 13.52 -16.53 -3.09
C PRO A 32 13.16 -16.42 -4.57
N GLY A 33 12.77 -17.54 -5.17
CA GLY A 33 12.32 -17.58 -6.55
C GLY A 33 11.05 -16.74 -6.73
N ASP A 34 10.79 -16.30 -7.96
CA ASP A 34 9.59 -15.51 -8.31
C ASP A 34 8.26 -16.25 -8.03
N ASP A 35 8.31 -17.56 -7.78
CA ASP A 35 7.17 -18.45 -7.54
C ASP A 35 6.77 -18.60 -6.06
N ASP A 36 7.52 -18.06 -5.10
CA ASP A 36 7.13 -18.13 -3.69
C ASP A 36 5.98 -17.14 -3.39
N GLU A 37 4.91 -17.63 -2.76
CA GLU A 37 3.77 -16.79 -2.37
C GLU A 37 4.17 -15.79 -1.27
N PRO A 38 3.68 -14.54 -1.32
CA PRO A 38 3.92 -13.58 -0.25
C PRO A 38 3.21 -13.99 1.03
N THR A 39 3.83 -13.72 2.18
CA THR A 39 3.29 -14.10 3.49
C THR A 39 2.26 -13.10 4.01
N GLU A 40 1.19 -13.62 4.62
CA GLU A 40 0.19 -12.86 5.36
C GLU A 40 0.70 -12.52 6.77
N GLY A 41 0.28 -11.39 7.32
CA GLY A 41 0.61 -10.99 8.69
C GLY A 41 1.26 -9.62 8.83
N SER A 42 1.92 -9.39 9.96
CA SER A 42 2.48 -8.09 10.31
C SER A 42 3.98 -8.00 10.08
N PHE A 43 4.42 -6.85 9.56
CA PHE A 43 5.83 -6.47 9.50
C PHE A 43 6.08 -5.44 10.60
N GLU A 44 6.95 -5.78 11.53
CA GLU A 44 7.32 -4.91 12.64
C GLU A 44 8.69 -4.27 12.41
N GLY A 45 8.89 -3.08 12.97
CA GLY A 45 10.20 -2.41 12.96
C GLY A 45 10.11 -0.90 13.09
N HIS A 46 9.14 -0.28 12.41
CA HIS A 46 8.95 1.17 12.49
C HIS A 46 8.43 1.61 13.86
N GLN A 47 8.91 2.76 14.33
CA GLN A 47 8.55 3.34 15.64
C GLN A 47 7.59 4.53 15.53
N ALA A 48 7.17 4.87 14.31
CA ALA A 48 6.25 5.95 14.02
C ALA A 48 5.52 5.68 12.70
N ALA A 49 4.58 6.56 12.37
CA ALA A 49 3.72 6.47 11.18
C ALA A 49 4.47 6.07 9.90
N VAL A 50 3.97 5.03 9.22
CA VAL A 50 4.47 4.59 7.92
C VAL A 50 3.80 5.44 6.84
N ASN A 51 4.56 6.36 6.25
CA ASN A 51 4.01 7.38 5.35
C ASN A 51 3.86 6.90 3.90
N ALA A 52 4.73 6.00 3.43
CA ALA A 52 4.61 5.43 2.10
C ALA A 52 5.17 4.01 2.04
N ILE A 53 4.62 3.22 1.12
CA ILE A 53 5.01 1.85 0.84
C ILE A 53 5.10 1.67 -0.68
N GLN A 54 6.12 0.94 -1.13
CA GLN A 54 6.22 0.49 -2.52
C GLN A 54 6.80 -0.92 -2.57
N ILE A 55 6.30 -1.72 -3.50
CA ILE A 55 6.87 -3.03 -3.82
C ILE A 55 7.73 -2.92 -5.07
N PHE A 56 8.89 -3.56 -5.03
CA PHE A 56 9.81 -3.63 -6.14
C PHE A 56 10.53 -4.98 -6.15
N GLY A 57 10.30 -5.77 -7.21
CA GLY A 57 10.66 -7.19 -7.21
C GLY A 57 9.92 -7.91 -6.08
N ASN A 58 10.65 -8.69 -5.28
CA ASN A 58 10.09 -9.43 -4.14
C ASN A 58 10.31 -8.73 -2.78
N LEU A 59 10.51 -7.40 -2.80
CA LEU A 59 10.83 -6.60 -1.62
C LEU A 59 9.80 -5.49 -1.39
N LEU A 60 9.48 -5.27 -0.11
CA LEU A 60 8.62 -4.21 0.38
C LEU A 60 9.48 -3.08 0.94
N TYR A 61 9.42 -1.91 0.33
CA TYR A 61 10.07 -0.68 0.82
C TYR A 61 9.04 0.16 1.55
N THR A 62 9.41 0.64 2.72
CA THR A 62 8.53 1.38 3.63
C THR A 62 9.28 2.57 4.20
N CYS A 63 8.66 3.75 4.27
CA CYS A 63 9.28 4.93 4.88
C CYS A 63 8.41 5.47 6.01
N SER A 64 9.05 5.99 7.06
CA SER A 64 8.36 6.36 8.28
C SER A 64 8.74 7.74 8.82
N GLY A 65 7.87 8.25 9.69
CA GLY A 65 8.13 9.36 10.59
C GLY A 65 9.31 9.14 11.55
N ASP A 66 9.78 7.89 11.70
CA ASP A 66 10.98 7.55 12.48
C ASP A 66 12.31 7.91 11.79
N LYS A 67 12.21 8.55 10.61
CA LYS A 67 13.35 9.05 9.80
C LYS A 67 14.09 7.97 9.01
N THR A 68 13.57 6.74 9.01
CA THR A 68 14.18 5.61 8.32
C THR A 68 13.33 5.14 7.15
N VAL A 69 13.99 4.41 6.24
CA VAL A 69 13.31 3.56 5.25
C VAL A 69 13.72 2.12 5.52
N GLN A 70 12.75 1.24 5.73
CA GLN A 70 12.98 -0.18 5.98
C GLN A 70 12.57 -1.00 4.76
N VAL A 71 13.30 -2.11 4.55
CA VAL A 71 13.06 -3.04 3.46
C VAL A 71 12.82 -4.42 4.03
N TYR A 72 11.70 -5.02 3.63
CA TYR A 72 11.29 -6.34 4.04
C TYR A 72 11.25 -7.29 2.86
N ASN A 73 11.56 -8.54 3.12
CA ASN A 73 11.35 -9.61 2.16
C ASN A 73 9.90 -10.11 2.24
N LEU A 74 9.19 -10.12 1.11
CA LEU A 74 7.75 -10.41 1.07
C LEU A 74 7.40 -11.86 1.43
N VAL A 75 8.34 -12.80 1.26
CA VAL A 75 8.13 -14.23 1.55
C VAL A 75 8.44 -14.51 3.02
N SER A 76 9.58 -14.07 3.52
CA SER A 76 9.98 -14.35 4.91
C SER A 76 9.36 -13.41 5.94
N GLY A 77 8.80 -12.27 5.53
CA GLY A 77 8.31 -11.22 6.43
C GLY A 77 9.40 -10.45 7.17
N LYS A 78 10.69 -10.80 6.99
CA LYS A 78 11.79 -10.23 7.79
C LYS A 78 12.29 -8.92 7.21
N CYS A 79 12.64 -7.99 8.11
CA CYS A 79 13.40 -6.80 7.75
C CYS A 79 14.80 -7.22 7.31
N ILE A 80 15.15 -6.92 6.06
CA ILE A 80 16.45 -7.25 5.49
C ILE A 80 17.40 -6.07 5.52
N GLY A 81 16.91 -4.82 5.65
CA GLY A 81 17.74 -3.63 5.61
C GLY A 81 17.04 -2.34 6.02
N ILE A 82 17.85 -1.39 6.48
CA ILE A 82 17.44 -0.06 6.93
C ILE A 82 18.31 0.97 6.21
N PHE A 83 17.67 2.04 5.72
CA PHE A 83 18.32 3.21 5.14
C PHE A 83 18.14 4.38 6.09
N GLU A 84 19.26 4.92 6.55
CA GLU A 84 19.29 6.00 7.53
C GLU A 84 19.88 7.30 6.94
N GLY A 85 19.70 8.36 7.72
CA GLY A 85 20.42 9.62 7.59
C GLY A 85 19.55 10.85 7.34
N HIS A 86 18.27 10.70 7.04
CA HIS A 86 17.35 11.84 7.11
C HIS A 86 17.27 12.39 8.54
N THR A 87 17.20 13.71 8.68
CA THR A 87 17.15 14.35 10.02
C THR A 87 15.72 14.55 10.51
N SER A 88 14.74 14.37 9.63
CA SER A 88 13.30 14.51 9.88
C SER A 88 12.50 13.40 9.18
N LYS A 89 11.17 13.40 9.39
CA LYS A 89 10.22 12.39 8.90
C LYS A 89 10.39 12.15 7.40
N VAL A 90 10.49 10.89 6.98
CA VAL A 90 10.50 10.52 5.56
C VAL A 90 9.05 10.41 5.09
N ASN A 91 8.63 11.29 4.19
CA ASN A 91 7.23 11.42 3.79
C ASN A 91 6.89 10.52 2.61
N CYS A 92 7.85 10.28 1.71
CA CYS A 92 7.63 9.51 0.50
C CYS A 92 8.90 8.77 0.05
N LEU A 93 8.70 7.71 -0.72
CA LEU A 93 9.76 6.93 -1.32
C LEU A 93 9.40 6.56 -2.76
N LEU A 94 10.42 6.32 -3.58
CA LEU A 94 10.28 5.82 -4.93
C LEU A 94 11.47 4.94 -5.31
N VAL A 95 11.22 3.65 -5.53
CA VAL A 95 12.17 2.73 -6.14
C VAL A 95 11.93 2.71 -7.64
N THR A 96 12.99 2.92 -8.41
CA THR A 96 12.95 2.93 -9.87
C THR A 96 14.18 2.24 -10.46
N GLN A 97 14.00 1.60 -11.62
CA GLN A 97 15.13 1.01 -12.35
C GLN A 97 15.95 2.13 -13.00
N ALA A 98 17.17 2.36 -12.49
CA ALA A 98 18.10 3.34 -13.06
C ALA A 98 18.86 2.78 -14.28
N SER A 99 19.09 1.47 -14.29
CA SER A 99 19.73 0.68 -15.35
C SER A 99 19.25 -0.77 -15.29
N GLU A 100 19.49 -1.57 -16.33
CA GLU A 100 19.12 -3.00 -16.38
C GLU A 100 19.61 -3.82 -15.17
N LYS A 101 20.67 -3.37 -14.50
CA LYS A 101 21.27 -4.07 -13.35
C LYS A 101 21.17 -3.34 -12.01
N ASN A 102 20.75 -2.06 -11.99
CA ASN A 102 20.77 -1.24 -10.78
C ASN A 102 19.46 -0.47 -10.61
N ALA A 103 18.80 -0.74 -9.49
CA ALA A 103 17.68 0.05 -9.00
C ALA A 103 18.18 1.15 -8.06
N ALA A 104 17.54 2.32 -8.14
CA ALA A 104 17.75 3.44 -7.25
C ALA A 104 16.53 3.62 -6.36
N LEU A 105 16.77 3.89 -5.09
CA LEU A 105 15.75 4.28 -4.12
C LEU A 105 15.88 5.79 -3.87
N TYR A 106 14.85 6.54 -4.21
CA TYR A 106 14.70 7.95 -3.86
C TYR A 106 13.82 8.08 -2.63
N THR A 107 14.23 8.90 -1.67
CA THR A 107 13.46 9.17 -0.44
C THR A 107 13.32 10.67 -0.25
N GLY A 108 12.09 11.13 -0.01
CA GLY A 108 11.76 12.53 0.23
C GLY A 108 11.37 12.76 1.68
N SER A 109 11.94 13.79 2.30
CA SER A 109 11.77 14.04 3.74
C SER A 109 11.35 15.48 4.04
N SER A 110 10.89 15.65 5.28
CA SER A 110 10.66 16.94 5.93
C SER A 110 11.96 17.68 6.31
N ASP A 111 13.15 17.16 5.94
CA ASP A 111 14.46 17.82 6.10
C ASP A 111 14.95 18.58 4.85
N PRO A 112 14.01 19.14 4.07
CA PRO A 112 14.17 19.60 2.69
C PRO A 112 15.15 18.85 1.78
N THR A 113 15.28 17.53 1.89
CA THR A 113 16.19 16.77 1.03
C THR A 113 15.53 15.58 0.35
N ILE A 114 16.04 15.26 -0.84
CA ILE A 114 15.91 13.95 -1.46
C ILE A 114 17.23 13.22 -1.29
N ARG A 115 17.18 11.98 -0.85
CA ARG A 115 18.34 11.10 -0.88
C ARG A 115 18.14 10.00 -1.92
N CYS A 116 19.19 9.73 -2.67
CA CYS A 116 19.26 8.66 -3.64
C CYS A 116 20.19 7.58 -3.12
N TYR A 117 19.69 6.36 -3.00
CA TYR A 117 20.42 5.21 -2.51
C TYR A 117 20.55 4.15 -3.60
N ASN A 118 21.69 3.47 -3.60
CA ASN A 118 21.83 2.23 -4.35
C ASN A 118 21.09 1.12 -3.58
N VAL A 119 20.13 0.45 -4.23
CA VAL A 119 19.32 -0.58 -3.57
C VAL A 119 20.15 -1.79 -3.11
N LYS A 120 21.18 -2.18 -3.87
CA LYS A 120 22.02 -3.36 -3.58
C LYS A 120 23.02 -3.10 -2.48
N THR A 121 23.76 -1.99 -2.56
CA THR A 121 24.80 -1.66 -1.58
C THR A 121 24.27 -0.92 -0.37
N ARG A 122 23.05 -0.37 -0.45
CA ARG A 122 22.37 0.45 0.57
C ARG A 122 23.10 1.74 0.93
N THR A 123 24.05 2.15 0.11
CA THR A 123 24.81 3.37 0.30
C THR A 123 24.08 4.55 -0.31
N CYS A 124 24.10 5.70 0.38
CA CYS A 124 23.63 6.96 -0.16
C CYS A 124 24.59 7.38 -1.29
N ILE A 125 24.08 7.45 -2.51
CA ILE A 125 24.82 7.91 -3.69
C ILE A 125 24.84 9.44 -3.72
N GLU A 126 23.68 10.05 -3.46
CA GLU A 126 23.49 11.48 -3.67
C GLU A 126 22.46 12.06 -2.70
N LYS A 127 22.65 13.34 -2.38
CA LYS A 127 21.76 14.13 -1.54
C LYS A 127 21.44 15.44 -2.25
N LEU A 128 20.18 15.61 -2.62
CA LEU A 128 19.66 16.81 -3.29
C LEU A 128 18.96 17.67 -2.25
N LYS A 129 19.38 18.93 -2.11
CA LYS A 129 18.75 19.90 -1.21
C LYS A 129 17.74 20.74 -2.00
N LEU A 130 16.58 20.96 -1.40
CA LEU A 130 15.46 21.70 -1.97
C LEU A 130 15.06 22.86 -1.05
N GLU A 131 14.16 23.70 -1.53
CA GLU A 131 13.72 24.91 -0.82
C GLU A 131 12.76 24.60 0.34
N ASP A 132 11.98 23.52 0.24
CA ASP A 132 11.01 23.10 1.26
C ASP A 132 10.92 21.57 1.35
N ARG A 133 10.12 21.10 2.31
CA ARG A 133 9.84 19.69 2.60
C ARG A 133 9.29 18.97 1.38
N VAL A 134 9.79 17.76 1.17
CA VAL A 134 9.35 16.89 0.08
C VAL A 134 8.19 16.03 0.57
N LEU A 135 7.06 16.05 -0.14
CA LEU A 135 5.84 15.34 0.28
C LEU A 135 5.50 14.15 -0.61
N CYS A 136 5.77 14.24 -1.90
CA CYS A 136 5.53 13.14 -2.84
C CYS A 136 6.61 13.06 -3.93
N LEU A 137 6.82 11.84 -4.41
CA LEU A 137 7.77 11.52 -5.48
C LEU A 137 7.06 10.67 -6.53
N TYR A 138 7.37 10.92 -7.80
CA TYR A 138 6.88 10.13 -8.90
C TYR A 138 7.91 10.11 -10.03
N SER A 139 8.09 9.00 -10.74
CA SER A 139 8.97 8.99 -11.92
C SER A 139 8.29 8.42 -13.15
N ARG A 140 8.49 9.10 -14.27
CA ARG A 140 8.09 8.62 -15.60
C ARG A 140 8.92 9.35 -16.66
N TRP A 141 9.07 8.73 -17.83
CA TRP A 141 9.80 9.30 -18.97
C TRP A 141 11.24 9.75 -18.65
N ARG A 142 11.91 9.06 -17.71
CA ARG A 142 13.26 9.39 -17.19
C ARG A 142 13.31 10.72 -16.44
N ILE A 143 12.17 11.22 -15.99
CA ILE A 143 12.03 12.41 -15.15
C ILE A 143 11.55 11.95 -13.77
N LEU A 144 12.18 12.47 -12.74
CA LEU A 144 11.72 12.41 -11.35
C LEU A 144 10.97 13.71 -11.06
N TYR A 145 9.68 13.59 -10.72
CA TYR A 145 8.81 14.67 -10.28
C TYR A 145 8.76 14.67 -8.75
N VAL A 146 8.92 15.85 -8.16
CA VAL A 146 9.03 16.05 -6.72
C VAL A 146 8.02 17.09 -6.30
N GLY A 147 7.01 16.72 -5.52
CA GLY A 147 6.04 17.66 -4.96
C GLY A 147 6.49 18.19 -3.60
N LEU A 148 6.53 19.52 -3.48
CA LEU A 148 6.97 20.21 -2.27
C LEU A 148 5.80 20.77 -1.45
N ALA A 149 6.07 21.04 -0.18
CA ALA A 149 5.11 21.64 0.74
C ALA A 149 4.75 23.10 0.41
N ASN A 150 5.61 23.80 -0.34
CA ASN A 150 5.37 25.15 -0.83
C ASN A 150 4.56 25.20 -2.14
N GLY A 151 3.95 24.08 -2.56
CA GLY A 151 3.09 24.01 -3.75
C GLY A 151 3.81 23.99 -5.10
N THR A 152 5.14 23.85 -5.10
CA THR A 152 5.93 23.69 -6.31
C THR A 152 6.19 22.22 -6.64
N VAL A 153 6.38 21.94 -7.93
CA VAL A 153 6.88 20.66 -8.42
C VAL A 153 8.25 20.86 -9.04
N VAL A 154 9.27 20.23 -8.48
CA VAL A 154 10.63 20.26 -9.01
C VAL A 154 10.87 18.98 -9.81
N THR A 155 11.55 19.11 -10.94
CA THR A 155 11.87 17.97 -11.82
C THR A 155 13.37 17.73 -11.93
N PHE A 156 13.75 16.46 -11.93
CA PHE A 156 15.12 16.02 -12.11
C PHE A 156 15.22 14.98 -13.22
N ASN A 157 16.36 14.94 -13.89
CA ASN A 157 16.69 13.84 -14.78
C ASN A 157 17.00 12.60 -13.95
N ALA A 158 16.22 11.52 -14.10
CA ALA A 158 16.38 10.31 -13.29
C ALA A 158 17.70 9.54 -13.54
N LYS A 159 18.42 9.82 -14.64
CA LYS A 159 19.72 9.18 -14.93
C LYS A 159 20.88 9.96 -14.32
N SER A 160 20.84 11.28 -14.41
CA SER A 160 21.95 12.15 -13.98
C SER A 160 21.69 12.90 -12.68
N ASN A 161 20.48 12.80 -12.12
CA ASN A 161 19.97 13.56 -10.98
C ASN A 161 20.19 15.08 -11.08
N LYS A 162 20.28 15.59 -12.32
CA LYS A 162 20.39 17.01 -12.58
C LYS A 162 19.00 17.64 -12.54
N HIS A 163 18.91 18.79 -11.88
CA HIS A 163 17.71 19.64 -11.91
C HIS A 163 17.38 19.99 -13.37
N LEU A 164 16.08 19.97 -13.70
CA LEU A 164 15.57 20.33 -15.01
C LEU A 164 14.76 21.61 -14.92
N GLU A 165 13.59 21.53 -14.29
CA GLU A 165 12.61 22.62 -14.22
C GLU A 165 11.91 22.65 -12.86
N THR A 166 11.44 23.83 -12.46
CA THR A 166 10.59 24.04 -11.28
C THR A 166 9.27 24.66 -11.71
N PHE A 167 8.16 24.02 -11.36
CA PHE A 167 6.81 24.47 -11.68
C PHE A 167 6.10 25.01 -10.44
N GLU A 168 5.64 26.25 -10.48
CA GLU A 168 4.72 26.78 -9.48
C GLU A 168 3.31 26.32 -9.80
N CYS A 169 2.77 25.42 -8.97
CA CYS A 169 1.52 24.74 -9.26
C CYS A 169 0.34 25.32 -8.49
N HIS A 170 0.47 25.43 -7.17
CA HIS A 170 -0.66 25.66 -6.26
C HIS A 170 -0.38 26.73 -5.20
N GLY A 171 0.49 27.71 -5.53
CA GLY A 171 0.91 28.76 -4.60
C GLY A 171 1.45 28.15 -3.30
N ALA A 172 1.16 28.75 -2.14
CA ALA A 172 1.67 28.27 -0.85
C ALA A 172 1.04 26.95 -0.33
N ARG A 173 0.22 26.24 -1.12
CA ARG A 173 -0.46 25.01 -0.69
C ARG A 173 0.30 23.79 -1.17
N ALA A 174 0.60 22.89 -0.23
CA ALA A 174 1.37 21.67 -0.44
C ALA A 174 0.86 20.77 -1.59
N VAL A 175 1.80 20.27 -2.40
CA VAL A 175 1.55 19.20 -3.36
C VAL A 175 1.53 17.86 -2.63
N SER A 176 0.40 17.19 -2.63
CA SER A 176 0.19 15.96 -1.86
C SER A 176 0.43 14.69 -2.66
N CYS A 177 0.09 14.69 -3.95
CA CYS A 177 0.18 13.52 -4.80
C CYS A 177 0.41 13.90 -6.26
N LEU A 178 1.05 12.99 -6.99
CA LEU A 178 1.43 13.16 -8.38
C LEU A 178 1.04 11.92 -9.17
N ALA A 179 0.60 12.12 -10.40
CA ALA A 179 0.42 11.05 -11.38
C ALA A 179 0.78 11.55 -12.78
N THR A 180 0.93 10.64 -13.73
CA THR A 180 1.11 11.00 -15.13
C THR A 180 0.02 10.40 -15.99
N ALA A 181 -0.30 11.11 -17.07
CA ALA A 181 -1.23 10.68 -18.08
C ALA A 181 -0.68 10.99 -19.48
N GLN A 182 -1.32 10.46 -20.51
CA GLN A 182 -0.94 10.71 -21.89
C GLN A 182 -2.19 10.96 -22.73
N GLU A 183 -2.23 12.12 -23.39
CA GLU A 183 -3.31 12.54 -24.28
C GLU A 183 -2.74 12.57 -25.71
N GLY A 184 -2.87 11.46 -26.43
CA GLY A 184 -2.19 11.24 -27.71
C GLY A 184 -0.66 11.28 -27.57
N SER A 185 0.00 12.25 -28.20
CA SER A 185 1.46 12.46 -28.05
C SER A 185 1.83 13.35 -26.86
N ARG A 186 0.85 14.05 -26.26
CA ARG A 186 1.09 14.97 -25.15
C ARG A 186 1.27 14.19 -23.86
N LYS A 187 2.39 14.47 -23.19
CA LYS A 187 2.71 13.93 -21.87
C LYS A 187 2.19 14.89 -20.81
N LEU A 188 1.36 14.37 -19.92
CA LEU A 188 0.67 15.15 -18.90
C LEU A 188 1.16 14.78 -17.51
N LEU A 189 1.33 15.80 -16.67
CA LEU A 189 1.53 15.68 -15.23
C LEU A 189 0.22 16.09 -14.55
N VAL A 190 -0.27 15.23 -13.67
CA VAL A 190 -1.46 15.49 -12.86
C VAL A 190 -1.00 15.71 -11.43
N VAL A 191 -1.34 16.86 -10.85
CA VAL A 191 -0.85 17.33 -9.56
C VAL A 191 -2.02 17.56 -8.63
N GLY A 192 -2.09 16.81 -7.53
CA GLY A 192 -3.08 17.02 -6.47
C GLY A 192 -2.50 17.85 -5.33
N SER A 193 -3.30 18.77 -4.79
CA SER A 193 -2.85 19.75 -3.79
C SER A 193 -3.77 19.83 -2.57
N TYR A 194 -3.25 20.43 -1.51
CA TYR A 194 -4.00 20.81 -0.31
C TYR A 194 -4.91 22.03 -0.53
N ASP A 195 -4.91 22.64 -1.71
CA ASP A 195 -5.91 23.63 -2.11
C ASP A 195 -7.24 23.02 -2.58
N CYS A 196 -7.37 21.68 -2.51
CA CYS A 196 -8.55 20.90 -2.91
C CYS A 196 -8.72 20.75 -4.43
N THR A 197 -7.74 21.21 -5.23
CA THR A 197 -7.78 21.13 -6.69
C THR A 197 -6.77 20.14 -7.25
N ILE A 198 -7.05 19.65 -8.45
CA ILE A 198 -6.10 18.86 -9.24
C ILE A 198 -5.75 19.65 -10.48
N SER A 199 -4.47 19.99 -10.68
CA SER A 199 -4.02 20.60 -11.92
C SER A 199 -3.48 19.57 -12.91
N VAL A 200 -3.92 19.67 -14.16
CA VAL A 200 -3.39 18.89 -15.29
C VAL A 200 -2.47 19.81 -16.08
N ARG A 201 -1.20 19.42 -16.19
CA ARG A 201 -0.12 20.25 -16.72
C ARG A 201 0.67 19.52 -17.79
N GLY A 202 1.32 20.28 -18.67
CA GLY A 202 2.33 19.74 -19.58
C GLY A 202 3.51 19.18 -18.78
N ALA A 203 3.90 17.93 -19.04
CA ALA A 203 4.91 17.23 -18.25
C ALA A 203 6.34 17.80 -18.36
N TRP A 204 6.60 18.62 -19.39
CA TRP A 204 7.93 19.18 -19.69
C TRP A 204 8.06 20.65 -19.32
N ASN A 205 7.00 21.43 -19.55
CA ASN A 205 7.00 22.88 -19.40
C ASN A 205 6.14 23.35 -18.23
N GLY A 206 5.42 22.46 -17.55
CA GLY A 206 4.56 22.79 -16.42
C GLY A 206 3.35 23.66 -16.76
N LEU A 207 3.07 23.88 -18.06
CA LEU A 207 1.95 24.72 -18.49
C LEU A 207 0.64 24.12 -18.00
N LEU A 208 -0.17 24.95 -17.33
CA LEU A 208 -1.50 24.57 -16.88
C LEU A 208 -2.42 24.38 -18.08
N LEU A 209 -3.02 23.20 -18.19
CA LEU A 209 -3.99 22.88 -19.24
C LEU A 209 -5.41 22.88 -18.69
N ARG A 210 -5.63 22.25 -17.53
CA ARG A 210 -6.93 22.14 -16.88
C ARG A 210 -6.80 22.13 -15.36
N THR A 211 -7.82 22.61 -14.68
CA THR A 211 -7.99 22.47 -13.23
C THR A 211 -9.27 21.70 -12.97
N LEU A 212 -9.18 20.64 -12.18
CA LEU A 212 -10.32 19.84 -11.75
C LEU A 212 -10.68 20.28 -10.34
N GLU A 213 -11.84 20.91 -10.21
CA GLU A 213 -12.36 21.47 -8.97
C GLU A 213 -13.65 20.74 -8.60
N SER A 214 -13.60 19.93 -7.56
CA SER A 214 -14.76 19.16 -7.11
C SER A 214 -14.68 18.76 -5.64
N HIS A 215 -13.47 18.47 -5.16
CA HIS A 215 -13.24 18.18 -3.76
C HIS A 215 -13.44 19.43 -2.90
N THR A 216 -14.03 19.22 -1.71
CA THR A 216 -14.26 20.29 -0.73
C THR A 216 -13.13 20.40 0.29
N LYS A 217 -12.23 19.42 0.33
CA LYS A 217 -11.08 19.35 1.23
C LYS A 217 -9.85 18.79 0.51
N THR A 218 -8.73 18.78 1.22
CA THR A 218 -7.41 18.38 0.71
C THR A 218 -7.43 17.01 0.03
N ILE A 219 -6.77 16.93 -1.12
CA ILE A 219 -6.53 15.67 -1.82
C ILE A 219 -5.32 15.00 -1.17
N LEU A 220 -5.40 13.69 -0.90
CA LEU A 220 -4.34 12.94 -0.22
C LEU A 220 -3.71 11.86 -1.10
N GLY A 221 -4.50 11.28 -2.00
CA GLY A 221 -4.03 10.20 -2.86
C GLY A 221 -4.68 10.25 -4.24
N MET A 222 -3.96 9.75 -5.24
CA MET A 222 -4.43 9.78 -6.62
C MET A 222 -3.92 8.57 -7.40
N LYS A 223 -4.76 8.06 -8.30
CA LYS A 223 -4.40 6.99 -9.24
C LYS A 223 -4.98 7.28 -10.62
N MET A 224 -4.12 7.23 -11.62
CA MET A 224 -4.51 7.28 -13.02
C MET A 224 -4.75 5.88 -13.56
N VAL A 225 -5.88 5.67 -14.22
CA VAL A 225 -6.18 4.46 -15.02
C VAL A 225 -6.91 4.88 -16.28
N ASN A 226 -6.33 4.55 -17.43
CA ASN A 226 -6.81 4.99 -18.74
C ASN A 226 -6.99 6.52 -18.73
N ASP A 227 -8.20 7.00 -19.08
CA ASP A 227 -8.55 8.41 -19.16
C ASP A 227 -9.17 8.95 -17.86
N LEU A 228 -9.22 8.13 -16.80
CA LEU A 228 -9.82 8.51 -15.53
C LEU A 228 -8.75 8.74 -14.46
N VAL A 229 -8.90 9.86 -13.75
CA VAL A 229 -8.18 10.15 -12.52
C VAL A 229 -9.10 9.87 -11.33
N PHE A 230 -8.67 8.96 -10.46
CA PHE A 230 -9.32 8.71 -9.18
C PHE A 230 -8.57 9.44 -8.08
N SER A 231 -9.24 10.34 -7.37
CA SER A 231 -8.66 11.17 -6.31
C SER A 231 -9.38 10.92 -4.99
N GLY A 232 -8.61 10.57 -3.95
CA GLY A 232 -9.08 10.43 -2.58
C GLY A 232 -8.82 11.70 -1.77
N SER A 233 -9.82 12.14 -1.00
CA SER A 233 -9.76 13.40 -0.26
C SER A 233 -10.14 13.25 1.21
N SER A 234 -9.76 14.26 2.00
CA SER A 234 -10.22 14.49 3.37
C SER A 234 -11.71 14.79 3.49
N ASP A 235 -12.41 14.99 2.37
CA ASP A 235 -13.87 15.11 2.31
C ASP A 235 -14.62 13.77 2.42
N GLN A 236 -13.88 12.68 2.71
CA GLN A 236 -14.41 11.34 2.92
C GLN A 236 -14.99 10.70 1.65
N SER A 237 -14.49 11.12 0.49
CA SER A 237 -14.92 10.60 -0.79
C SER A 237 -13.76 10.35 -1.75
N VAL A 238 -14.05 9.52 -2.75
CA VAL A 238 -13.20 9.39 -3.93
C VAL A 238 -13.94 9.98 -5.12
N HIS A 239 -13.30 10.87 -5.87
CA HIS A 239 -13.86 11.40 -7.10
C HIS A 239 -13.15 10.76 -8.30
N ALA A 240 -13.90 10.48 -9.35
CA ALA A 240 -13.39 10.02 -10.63
C ALA A 240 -13.66 11.10 -11.68
N HIS A 241 -12.60 11.66 -12.28
CA HIS A 241 -12.72 12.65 -13.35
C HIS A 241 -12.15 12.13 -14.65
N ASN A 242 -12.74 12.58 -15.77
CA ASN A 242 -12.13 12.37 -17.08
C ASN A 242 -11.04 13.42 -17.29
N ILE A 243 -9.81 12.98 -17.56
CA ILE A 243 -8.69 13.91 -17.73
C ILE A 243 -8.80 14.78 -18.98
N HIS A 244 -9.53 14.35 -20.01
CA HIS A 244 -9.66 15.02 -21.29
C HIS A 244 -10.73 16.12 -21.23
N THR A 245 -11.90 15.80 -20.72
CA THR A 245 -13.02 16.74 -20.61
C THR A 245 -12.95 17.58 -19.33
N GLY A 246 -12.29 17.07 -18.29
CA GLY A 246 -12.30 17.65 -16.95
C GLY A 246 -13.58 17.36 -16.16
N GLU A 247 -14.52 16.62 -16.74
CA GLU A 247 -15.82 16.35 -16.13
C GLU A 247 -15.68 15.37 -14.96
N LEU A 248 -16.45 15.64 -13.91
CA LEU A 248 -16.65 14.71 -12.80
C LEU A 248 -17.56 13.57 -13.24
N VAL A 249 -16.98 12.40 -13.44
CA VAL A 249 -17.69 11.19 -13.87
C VAL A 249 -18.45 10.57 -12.70
N ARG A 250 -17.83 10.53 -11.51
CA ARG A 250 -18.46 9.88 -10.35
C ARG A 250 -17.87 10.32 -9.00
N ILE A 251 -18.70 10.22 -7.97
CA ILE A 251 -18.32 10.37 -6.56
C ILE A 251 -18.62 9.07 -5.82
N TYR A 252 -17.62 8.49 -5.17
CA TYR A 252 -17.76 7.35 -4.27
C TYR A 252 -17.83 7.86 -2.83
N LYS A 253 -18.98 7.68 -2.19
CA LYS A 253 -19.23 8.04 -0.79
C LYS A 253 -19.32 6.78 0.08
N GLY A 254 -19.16 6.94 1.39
CA GLY A 254 -19.33 5.86 2.38
C GLY A 254 -18.09 5.53 3.20
N HIS A 255 -17.03 6.34 3.08
CA HIS A 255 -15.93 6.39 4.03
C HIS A 255 -16.33 7.27 5.22
N ASN A 256 -15.80 6.96 6.41
CA ASN A 256 -16.12 7.72 7.63
C ASN A 256 -15.04 8.75 7.97
N HIS A 257 -13.92 8.74 7.25
CA HIS A 257 -12.82 9.67 7.41
C HIS A 257 -12.11 9.90 6.06
N ALA A 258 -11.05 10.71 6.08
CA ALA A 258 -10.21 10.99 4.91
C ALA A 258 -9.73 9.73 4.19
N VAL A 259 -9.81 9.73 2.87
CA VAL A 259 -9.30 8.66 2.00
C VAL A 259 -7.85 8.96 1.65
N THR A 260 -6.92 8.12 2.13
CA THR A 260 -5.48 8.34 1.98
C THR A 260 -4.93 7.78 0.67
N VAL A 261 -5.41 6.62 0.24
CA VAL A 261 -4.91 5.94 -0.96
C VAL A 261 -6.05 5.38 -1.78
N VAL A 262 -5.91 5.49 -3.10
CA VAL A 262 -6.76 4.83 -4.09
C VAL A 262 -5.88 3.97 -4.99
N ASN A 263 -6.26 2.71 -5.18
CA ASN A 263 -5.61 1.80 -6.12
C ASN A 263 -6.69 1.07 -6.94
N ILE A 264 -6.35 0.70 -8.17
CA ILE A 264 -7.27 0.05 -9.10
C ILE A 264 -6.62 -1.26 -9.53
N LEU A 265 -7.34 -2.36 -9.34
CA LEU A 265 -6.90 -3.69 -9.73
C LEU A 265 -7.95 -4.29 -10.69
N GLY A 266 -7.69 -4.17 -11.99
CA GLY A 266 -8.62 -4.63 -13.02
C GLY A 266 -9.98 -3.92 -12.93
N LYS A 267 -11.02 -4.65 -12.50
CA LYS A 267 -12.40 -4.14 -12.38
C LYS A 267 -12.77 -3.63 -11.00
N VAL A 268 -11.87 -3.72 -10.02
CA VAL A 268 -12.14 -3.27 -8.65
C VAL A 268 -11.28 -2.08 -8.27
N MET A 269 -11.86 -1.19 -7.47
CA MET A 269 -11.16 -0.09 -6.80
C MET A 269 -10.98 -0.44 -5.34
N VAL A 270 -9.76 -0.32 -4.85
CA VAL A 270 -9.42 -0.52 -3.44
C VAL A 270 -8.98 0.82 -2.86
N THR A 271 -9.61 1.22 -1.75
CA THR A 271 -9.37 2.50 -1.10
C THR A 271 -8.97 2.29 0.35
N ALA A 272 -7.94 2.99 0.81
CA ALA A 272 -7.56 3.02 2.22
C ALA A 272 -8.03 4.33 2.86
N CYS A 273 -8.46 4.25 4.13
CA CYS A 273 -9.02 5.37 4.85
C CYS A 273 -8.43 5.46 6.26
N LEU A 274 -8.37 6.69 6.79
CA LEU A 274 -7.97 6.93 8.18
C LEU A 274 -8.95 6.31 9.20
N ASP A 275 -10.14 5.85 8.77
CA ASP A 275 -11.10 5.13 9.62
C ASP A 275 -10.73 3.67 9.91
N LYS A 276 -9.48 3.28 9.61
CA LYS A 276 -8.91 1.94 9.86
C LYS A 276 -9.49 0.84 8.96
N PHE A 277 -10.19 1.20 7.89
CA PHE A 277 -10.70 0.24 6.93
C PHE A 277 -10.14 0.47 5.53
N VAL A 278 -9.82 -0.64 4.87
CA VAL A 278 -9.68 -0.71 3.42
C VAL A 278 -11.00 -1.18 2.84
N ARG A 279 -11.48 -0.51 1.81
CA ARG A 279 -12.75 -0.84 1.13
C ARG A 279 -12.50 -1.21 -0.31
N VAL A 280 -13.23 -2.21 -0.79
CA VAL A 280 -13.20 -2.68 -2.17
C VAL A 280 -14.55 -2.38 -2.83
N TYR A 281 -14.50 -1.67 -3.95
CA TYR A 281 -15.64 -1.30 -4.77
C TYR A 281 -15.52 -1.93 -6.14
N GLU A 282 -16.63 -2.36 -6.72
CA GLU A 282 -16.67 -2.77 -8.13
C GLU A 282 -16.86 -1.54 -9.02
N LEU A 283 -16.06 -1.38 -10.08
CA LEU A 283 -16.13 -0.21 -10.96
C LEU A 283 -17.33 -0.19 -11.91
N GLN A 284 -18.01 -1.32 -12.10
CA GLN A 284 -19.17 -1.42 -13.01
C GLN A 284 -20.49 -1.16 -12.28
N SER A 285 -20.74 -1.87 -11.17
CA SER A 285 -21.93 -1.68 -10.34
C SER A 285 -21.80 -0.48 -9.40
N HIS A 286 -20.56 -0.15 -9.00
CA HIS A 286 -20.23 0.86 -7.98
C HIS A 286 -20.63 0.44 -6.56
N ASP A 287 -20.97 -0.83 -6.39
CA ASP A 287 -21.29 -1.40 -5.11
C ASP A 287 -20.01 -1.66 -4.30
N ARG A 288 -20.15 -1.53 -2.98
CA ARG A 288 -19.11 -1.92 -2.04
C ARG A 288 -19.16 -3.43 -1.89
N LEU A 289 -18.13 -4.12 -2.37
CA LEU A 289 -18.03 -5.57 -2.29
C LEU A 289 -17.61 -6.01 -0.89
N GLN A 290 -16.47 -5.49 -0.43
CA GLN A 290 -15.79 -5.98 0.76
C GLN A 290 -15.10 -4.87 1.54
N VAL A 291 -14.85 -5.16 2.81
CA VAL A 291 -14.09 -4.35 3.74
C VAL A 291 -13.00 -5.21 4.41
N TYR A 292 -11.82 -4.64 4.55
CA TYR A 292 -10.71 -5.20 5.29
C TYR A 292 -10.42 -4.27 6.46
N GLY A 293 -10.35 -4.83 7.67
CA GLY A 293 -10.12 -4.12 8.92
C GLY A 293 -8.94 -4.72 9.67
N GLY A 294 -8.94 -4.57 10.99
CA GLY A 294 -7.90 -5.17 11.85
C GLY A 294 -6.66 -4.32 12.09
N HIS A 295 -6.66 -3.12 11.54
CA HIS A 295 -5.66 -2.11 11.84
C HIS A 295 -5.92 -1.50 13.23
N LYS A 296 -4.86 -1.39 14.05
CA LYS A 296 -4.95 -0.76 15.38
C LYS A 296 -5.15 0.75 15.28
N ASP A 297 -4.58 1.36 14.25
CA ASP A 297 -4.59 2.81 14.02
C ASP A 297 -4.90 3.18 12.56
N MET A 298 -4.90 4.47 12.26
CA MET A 298 -5.23 5.05 10.96
C MET A 298 -4.31 4.52 9.84
N ILE A 299 -4.89 4.21 8.68
CA ILE A 299 -4.13 3.73 7.52
C ILE A 299 -3.60 4.91 6.72
N MET A 300 -2.28 5.03 6.67
CA MET A 300 -1.58 6.14 6.04
C MET A 300 -1.23 5.85 4.58
N CYS A 301 -0.88 4.60 4.27
CA CYS A 301 -0.49 4.20 2.92
C CYS A 301 -0.88 2.75 2.61
N MET A 302 -0.97 2.42 1.32
CA MET A 302 -1.36 1.09 0.87
C MET A 302 -0.76 0.78 -0.50
N THR A 303 -0.38 -0.49 -0.73
CA THR A 303 -0.07 -1.03 -2.06
C THR A 303 -0.66 -2.43 -2.22
N ILE A 304 -0.80 -2.89 -3.46
CA ILE A 304 -1.34 -4.20 -3.78
C ILE A 304 -0.37 -4.92 -4.70
N HIS A 305 -0.06 -6.17 -4.42
CA HIS A 305 0.82 -7.01 -5.22
C HIS A 305 0.44 -8.49 -5.08
N LYS A 306 0.34 -9.23 -6.20
CA LYS A 306 -0.04 -10.66 -6.21
C LYS A 306 -1.26 -10.98 -5.33
N SER A 307 -2.32 -10.18 -5.44
CA SER A 307 -3.55 -10.31 -4.62
C SER A 307 -3.34 -10.17 -3.10
N MET A 308 -2.24 -9.55 -2.66
CA MET A 308 -2.01 -9.15 -1.28
C MET A 308 -2.11 -7.64 -1.14
N ILE A 309 -2.81 -7.19 -0.11
CA ILE A 309 -2.93 -5.79 0.29
C ILE A 309 -1.91 -5.55 1.39
N TYR A 310 -0.99 -4.61 1.18
CA TYR A 310 -0.05 -4.14 2.18
C TYR A 310 -0.46 -2.76 2.63
N THR A 311 -0.66 -2.57 3.93
CA THR A 311 -1.10 -1.32 4.53
C THR A 311 -0.10 -0.86 5.58
N GLY A 312 0.23 0.42 5.59
CA GLY A 312 1.03 1.06 6.63
C GLY A 312 0.17 1.95 7.52
N CYS A 313 0.33 1.80 8.83
CA CYS A 313 -0.48 2.49 9.83
C CYS A 313 0.28 3.66 10.48
N TYR A 314 -0.47 4.53 11.16
CA TYR A 314 0.08 5.66 11.93
C TYR A 314 0.91 5.21 13.16
N ASP A 315 0.63 4.03 13.70
CA ASP A 315 1.36 3.44 14.84
C ASP A 315 2.71 2.80 14.44
N GLY A 316 3.05 2.77 13.15
CA GLY A 316 4.25 2.10 12.63
C GLY A 316 4.04 0.65 12.23
N SER A 317 2.86 0.06 12.48
CA SER A 317 2.55 -1.29 12.04
C SER A 317 2.34 -1.35 10.53
N ILE A 318 2.82 -2.43 9.93
CA ILE A 318 2.53 -2.77 8.54
C ILE A 318 1.80 -4.11 8.57
N GLN A 319 0.69 -4.22 7.85
CA GLN A 319 -0.10 -5.44 7.75
C GLN A 319 -0.23 -5.87 6.30
N ALA A 320 -0.20 -7.18 6.07
CA ALA A 320 -0.46 -7.81 4.79
C ALA A 320 -1.65 -8.76 4.91
N ALA A 321 -2.69 -8.51 4.10
CA ALA A 321 -3.90 -9.31 4.04
C ALA A 321 -4.20 -9.77 2.61
N ARG A 322 -4.69 -11.00 2.46
CA ARG A 322 -5.04 -11.55 1.14
C ARG A 322 -6.35 -10.95 0.63
N LEU A 323 -6.28 -10.38 -0.56
CA LEU A 323 -7.43 -9.94 -1.33
C LEU A 323 -8.07 -11.14 -2.02
N ASN A 324 -9.21 -11.58 -1.50
CA ASN A 324 -9.98 -12.68 -2.05
C ASN A 324 -11.45 -12.25 -2.23
N LEU A 325 -11.82 -11.96 -3.47
CA LEU A 325 -13.18 -11.49 -3.81
C LEU A 325 -14.24 -12.59 -3.78
N MET A 326 -13.83 -13.87 -3.69
CA MET A 326 -14.75 -15.01 -3.67
C MET A 326 -15.27 -15.31 -2.26
N GLN A 327 -14.48 -14.98 -1.23
CA GLN A 327 -14.84 -15.23 0.16
C GLN A 327 -15.46 -13.98 0.79
N ASN A 328 -16.70 -14.10 1.27
CA ASN A 328 -17.44 -12.99 1.85
C ASN A 328 -17.95 -13.40 3.22
N TYR A 329 -17.58 -12.65 4.25
CA TYR A 329 -18.04 -12.88 5.62
C TYR A 329 -18.91 -11.70 6.05
N ARG A 330 -20.22 -11.92 6.10
CA ARG A 330 -21.18 -10.86 6.37
C ARG A 330 -21.35 -10.65 7.87
N CYS A 331 -21.34 -9.39 8.31
CA CYS A 331 -21.81 -9.06 9.64
C CYS A 331 -23.35 -9.06 9.66
N TRP A 332 -23.95 -9.97 10.42
CA TRP A 332 -25.41 -10.06 10.59
C TRP A 332 -25.92 -9.34 11.84
N TRP A 333 -25.11 -8.44 12.41
CA TRP A 333 -25.53 -7.61 13.53
C TRP A 333 -26.59 -6.59 13.08
N HIS A 334 -27.65 -6.43 13.87
CA HIS A 334 -28.73 -5.50 13.53
C HIS A 334 -28.21 -4.05 13.38
N GLY A 335 -28.36 -3.48 12.18
CA GLY A 335 -27.86 -2.14 11.83
C GLY A 335 -26.45 -2.11 11.22
N CYS A 336 -25.77 -3.26 11.09
CA CYS A 336 -24.50 -3.36 10.38
C CYS A 336 -24.71 -4.02 9.00
N SER A 337 -24.13 -3.41 7.96
CA SER A 337 -24.21 -3.91 6.58
C SER A 337 -22.83 -4.20 5.97
N LEU A 338 -21.81 -4.39 6.82
CA LEU A 338 -20.45 -4.63 6.37
C LEU A 338 -20.25 -6.09 5.97
N ILE A 339 -19.51 -6.26 4.87
CA ILE A 339 -19.08 -7.56 4.35
C ILE A 339 -17.56 -7.55 4.40
N PHE A 340 -16.96 -8.54 5.04
CA PHE A 340 -15.53 -8.65 5.23
C PHE A 340 -14.92 -9.68 4.29
N GLY A 341 -13.72 -9.38 3.76
CA GLY A 341 -12.96 -10.33 2.94
C GLY A 341 -12.11 -11.32 3.76
N ALA A 342 -12.01 -11.14 5.07
CA ALA A 342 -11.29 -12.04 5.98
C ALA A 342 -12.04 -12.22 7.30
N VAL A 343 -12.06 -13.45 7.81
CA VAL A 343 -12.79 -13.82 9.05
C VAL A 343 -12.21 -13.10 10.26
N ASP A 344 -10.88 -13.00 10.37
CA ASP A 344 -10.23 -12.35 11.50
C ASP A 344 -10.59 -10.86 11.59
N HIS A 345 -10.79 -10.21 10.45
CA HIS A 345 -11.24 -8.81 10.41
C HIS A 345 -12.70 -8.67 10.86
N LEU A 346 -13.58 -9.63 10.51
CA LEU A 346 -14.96 -9.68 11.02
C LEU A 346 -14.98 -9.89 12.54
N LYS A 347 -14.16 -10.84 13.05
CA LYS A 347 -14.02 -11.08 14.50
C LYS A 347 -13.59 -9.81 15.22
N GLN A 348 -12.55 -9.14 14.74
CA GLN A 348 -12.07 -7.89 15.33
C GLN A 348 -13.13 -6.79 15.29
N HIS A 349 -13.82 -6.59 14.17
CA HIS A 349 -14.92 -5.62 14.06
C HIS A 349 -16.04 -5.90 15.06
N LEU A 350 -16.45 -7.16 15.22
CA LEU A 350 -17.46 -7.53 16.19
C LEU A 350 -17.03 -7.22 17.62
N LEU A 351 -15.77 -7.51 17.95
CA LEU A 351 -15.20 -7.23 19.27
C LEU A 351 -15.06 -5.73 19.55
N THR A 352 -14.71 -4.91 18.56
CA THR A 352 -14.48 -3.47 18.77
C THR A 352 -15.76 -2.65 18.71
N ASP A 353 -16.63 -2.92 17.74
CA ASP A 353 -17.73 -2.00 17.39
C ASP A 353 -19.05 -2.45 17.99
N HIS A 354 -19.21 -3.76 18.22
CA HIS A 354 -20.44 -4.36 18.74
C HIS A 354 -20.31 -4.85 20.18
N THR A 355 -19.08 -4.99 20.68
CA THR A 355 -18.81 -5.45 22.04
C THR A 355 -18.23 -4.30 22.86
N ASN A 356 -19.06 -3.62 23.66
CA ASN A 356 -18.56 -2.56 24.53
C ASN A 356 -17.86 -3.17 25.76
N PRO A 357 -16.54 -3.01 25.96
CA PRO A 357 -15.84 -3.62 27.10
C PRO A 357 -16.37 -3.17 28.48
N ASN A 358 -17.12 -2.08 28.53
CA ASN A 358 -17.74 -1.50 29.74
C ASN A 358 -19.25 -1.75 29.84
N PHE A 359 -19.80 -2.74 29.13
CA PHE A 359 -21.24 -3.03 29.22
C PHE A 359 -21.65 -3.44 30.65
N GLN A 360 -22.80 -2.92 31.12
CA GLN A 360 -23.49 -3.46 32.30
C GLN A 360 -24.30 -4.70 31.93
N THR A 361 -24.97 -4.64 30.77
CA THR A 361 -25.67 -5.74 30.13
C THR A 361 -25.42 -5.68 28.62
N LEU A 362 -25.28 -6.83 27.97
CA LEU A 362 -25.09 -6.94 26.52
C LEU A 362 -26.08 -7.98 25.97
N LYS A 363 -27.02 -7.52 25.14
CA LYS A 363 -27.86 -8.42 24.33
C LYS A 363 -27.19 -8.59 22.97
N CYS A 364 -26.92 -9.84 22.58
CA CYS A 364 -26.48 -10.16 21.23
C CYS A 364 -27.59 -9.78 20.24
N ARG A 365 -27.26 -8.98 19.22
CA ARG A 365 -28.20 -8.59 18.14
C ARG A 365 -27.83 -9.22 16.80
N TRP A 366 -27.12 -10.34 16.85
CA TRP A 366 -26.86 -11.15 15.67
C TRP A 366 -28.16 -11.81 15.19
N LYS A 367 -28.32 -11.98 13.89
CA LYS A 367 -29.52 -12.60 13.30
C LYS A 367 -29.79 -13.97 13.93
N ASN A 368 -31.01 -14.17 14.41
CA ASN A 368 -31.47 -15.39 15.09
C ASN A 368 -30.70 -15.73 16.38
N CYS A 369 -30.10 -14.74 17.06
CA CYS A 369 -29.46 -14.93 18.36
C CYS A 369 -30.13 -14.08 19.44
N ASP A 370 -30.49 -14.70 20.56
CA ASP A 370 -31.09 -14.03 21.73
C ASP A 370 -30.22 -14.12 22.99
N ALA A 371 -28.92 -14.39 22.83
CA ALA A 371 -27.99 -14.49 23.96
C ALA A 371 -27.87 -13.17 24.74
N PHE A 372 -27.80 -13.27 26.07
CA PHE A 372 -27.74 -12.14 26.99
C PHE A 372 -26.62 -12.32 28.00
N PHE A 373 -25.81 -11.28 28.19
CA PHE A 373 -24.63 -11.27 29.05
C PHE A 373 -24.70 -10.15 30.09
N THR A 374 -24.11 -10.39 31.27
CA THR A 374 -24.07 -9.43 32.39
C THR A 374 -22.63 -9.14 32.80
N ALA A 375 -22.35 -8.00 33.44
CA ALA A 375 -20.97 -7.53 33.70
C ALA A 375 -20.09 -8.36 34.66
N ARG A 376 -20.47 -9.59 35.05
CA ARG A 376 -19.66 -10.44 35.94
C ARG A 376 -18.32 -10.78 35.27
N LYS A 377 -17.22 -10.80 36.03
CA LYS A 377 -15.83 -10.94 35.51
C LYS A 377 -15.61 -12.10 34.52
N GLY A 378 -16.34 -13.22 34.64
CA GLY A 378 -16.30 -14.33 33.66
C GLY A 378 -17.15 -14.11 32.40
N SER A 379 -18.30 -13.45 32.54
CA SER A 379 -19.26 -13.26 31.44
C SER A 379 -18.77 -12.33 30.33
N LYS A 380 -17.67 -11.56 30.55
CA LYS A 380 -17.06 -10.73 29.49
C LYS A 380 -16.28 -11.58 28.48
N GLN A 381 -15.51 -12.57 28.96
CA GLN A 381 -14.83 -13.53 28.09
C GLN A 381 -15.85 -14.44 27.39
N ASP A 382 -16.91 -14.84 28.10
CA ASP A 382 -18.00 -15.63 27.52
C ASP A 382 -18.74 -14.88 26.40
N ALA A 383 -18.95 -13.56 26.57
CA ALA A 383 -19.56 -12.72 25.55
C ALA A 383 -18.68 -12.57 24.31
N ALA A 384 -17.38 -12.28 24.49
CA ALA A 384 -16.44 -12.18 23.40
C ALA A 384 -16.33 -13.51 22.63
N GLY A 385 -16.12 -14.63 23.33
CA GLY A 385 -16.05 -15.94 22.70
C GLY A 385 -17.38 -16.43 22.12
N HIS A 386 -18.53 -15.94 22.60
CA HIS A 386 -19.82 -16.17 21.95
C HIS A 386 -19.94 -15.41 20.63
N ILE A 387 -19.50 -14.15 20.59
CA ILE A 387 -19.57 -13.31 19.40
C ILE A 387 -18.58 -13.80 18.33
N GLU A 388 -17.38 -14.21 18.72
CA GLU A 388 -16.39 -14.81 17.80
C GLU A 388 -16.90 -16.09 17.14
N ARG A 389 -17.67 -16.91 17.87
CA ARG A 389 -18.29 -18.12 17.31
C ARG A 389 -19.22 -17.82 16.14
N HIS A 390 -19.95 -16.70 16.15
CA HIS A 390 -20.78 -16.32 15.01
C HIS A 390 -19.94 -16.08 13.74
N ALA A 391 -18.77 -15.46 13.87
CA ALA A 391 -17.88 -15.27 12.74
C ALA A 391 -17.25 -16.59 12.25
N GLU A 392 -16.97 -17.53 13.16
CA GLU A 392 -16.48 -18.86 12.81
C GLU A 392 -17.56 -19.71 12.13
N ASP A 393 -18.81 -19.59 12.56
CA ASP A 393 -19.92 -20.32 11.95
C ASP A 393 -20.23 -19.77 10.56
N GLU A 394 -20.16 -18.45 10.34
CA GLU A 394 -20.19 -17.87 8.99
C GLU A 394 -19.04 -18.38 8.12
N SER A 395 -17.85 -18.59 8.70
CA SER A 395 -16.72 -19.11 7.91
C SER A 395 -16.95 -20.54 7.41
N LYS A 396 -17.67 -21.36 8.17
CA LYS A 396 -18.00 -22.76 7.80
C LYS A 396 -19.06 -22.83 6.70
N ILE A 397 -19.86 -21.79 6.51
CA ILE A 397 -20.86 -21.72 5.44
C ILE A 397 -20.20 -21.45 4.08
N HIS A 398 -19.00 -20.84 4.09
CA HIS A 398 -18.26 -20.42 2.89
C HIS A 398 -17.01 -21.26 2.58
N SER A 399 -16.69 -22.25 3.42
CA SER A 399 -15.66 -23.29 3.20
C SER A 399 -16.26 -24.51 2.51
#